data_AF-A0A6C0G4R3-F1
#
_entry.id   AF-A0A6C0G4R3-F1
#
_cell.length_a   1.000
_cell.length_b   1.000
_cell.length_c   1.000
_cell.angle_alpha   90.00
_cell.angle_beta   90.00
_cell.angle_gamma   90.00
#
_symmetry.space_group_name_H-M   'P 1'
#
loop_
_entity.id
_entity.type
_entity.pdbx_description
1 polymer ?
#
loop_
_entity_poly.entity_id
_entity_poly.type
_entity_poly.pdbx_seq_one_letter_code
_entity_poly.pdbx_strand_id
1 'polypeptide(L)'
;MKSLLVFVLLAALMCWFMFSPIYKHVLIVRQAVLQQEVDYLLEVGASGEYGYIDTAMLQRSKQRLAAYGLNPASVTFEITSDNGSNATNPARPLPRGAPLTVTASYPVEGLFDIDRLIGVAPPSANTRLKAAGTKMSEYVP
;
A
#
# COMPACT_ATOMS: atom_id res chain seq x y z
N MET A 1 -41.86 -18.50 -10.22
CA MET A 1 -40.85 -17.49 -10.63
C MET A 1 -40.56 -16.49 -9.51
N LYS A 2 -41.57 -15.85 -8.90
CA LYS A 2 -41.39 -14.87 -7.80
C LYS A 2 -40.68 -15.45 -6.57
N SER A 3 -41.02 -16.69 -6.18
CA SER A 3 -40.34 -17.41 -5.08
C SER A 3 -38.85 -17.67 -5.34
N LEU A 4 -38.50 -18.02 -6.58
CA LEU A 4 -37.11 -18.29 -6.98
C LEU A 4 -36.30 -16.99 -6.98
N LEU A 5 -36.87 -15.88 -7.47
CA LEU A 5 -36.25 -14.56 -7.40
C LEU A 5 -35.99 -14.12 -5.95
N VAL A 6 -36.99 -14.26 -5.06
CA VAL A 6 -36.86 -13.92 -3.64
C VAL A 6 -35.78 -14.77 -2.98
N PHE A 7 -35.72 -16.07 -3.29
CA PHE A 7 -34.69 -16.95 -2.79
C PHE A 7 -33.28 -16.52 -3.22
N VAL A 8 -33.08 -16.19 -4.50
CA VAL A 8 -31.78 -15.74 -5.03
C VAL A 8 -31.34 -14.43 -4.38
N LEU A 9 -32.24 -13.46 -4.22
CA LEU A 9 -31.93 -12.18 -3.57
C LEU A 9 -31.57 -12.38 -2.09
N LEU A 10 -32.31 -13.24 -1.38
CA LEU A 10 -32.03 -13.56 0.02
C LEU A 10 -30.66 -14.25 0.16
N ALA A 11 -30.36 -15.23 -0.69
CA ALA A 11 -29.09 -15.94 -0.69
C ALA A 11 -27.90 -15.00 -0.99
N ALA A 12 -28.05 -14.11 -1.97
CA ALA A 12 -27.04 -13.11 -2.29
C ALA A 12 -26.78 -12.16 -1.11
N LEU A 13 -27.84 -11.69 -0.45
CA LEU A 13 -27.75 -10.80 0.71
C LEU A 13 -27.11 -11.51 1.92
N MET A 14 -27.46 -12.76 2.19
CA MET A 14 -26.84 -13.55 3.26
C MET A 14 -25.35 -13.79 2.99
N CYS A 15 -24.99 -14.13 1.75
CA CYS A 15 -23.60 -14.30 1.34
C CYS A 15 -22.82 -12.99 1.54
N TRP A 16 -23.36 -11.87 1.06
CA TRP A 16 -22.74 -10.56 1.27
C TRP A 16 -22.57 -10.25 2.75
N PHE A 17 -23.60 -10.47 3.58
CA PHE A 17 -23.55 -10.17 5.02
C PHE A 17 -22.46 -10.96 5.75
N MET A 18 -22.27 -12.24 5.38
CA MET A 18 -21.28 -13.12 6.01
C MET A 18 -19.84 -12.70 5.70
N PHE A 19 -19.58 -12.19 4.49
CA PHE A 19 -18.23 -11.90 4.02
C PHE A 19 -17.88 -10.39 3.99
N SER A 20 -18.87 -9.51 4.09
CA SER A 20 -18.68 -8.05 4.08
C SER A 20 -17.72 -7.54 5.16
N PRO A 21 -17.78 -8.03 6.41
CA PRO A 21 -16.83 -7.62 7.44
C PRO A 21 -15.40 -8.06 7.12
N ILE A 22 -15.22 -9.23 6.52
CA ILE A 22 -13.90 -9.86 6.33
C ILE A 22 -13.08 -9.07 5.30
N TYR A 23 -13.65 -8.79 4.12
CA TYR A 23 -12.90 -8.09 3.08
C TYR A 23 -12.52 -6.66 3.50
N LYS A 24 -13.36 -5.97 4.29
CA LYS A 24 -13.06 -4.65 4.83
C LYS A 24 -11.89 -4.69 5.81
N HIS A 25 -11.83 -5.71 6.67
CA HIS A 25 -10.68 -5.90 7.56
C HIS A 25 -9.40 -6.15 6.77
N VAL A 26 -9.44 -7.01 5.74
CA VAL A 26 -8.29 -7.25 4.86
C VAL A 26 -7.81 -5.96 4.20
N LEU A 27 -8.73 -5.12 3.72
CA LEU A 27 -8.41 -3.81 3.13
C LEU A 27 -7.68 -2.90 4.13
N ILE A 28 -8.22 -2.78 5.35
CA ILE A 28 -7.65 -1.92 6.40
C ILE A 28 -6.26 -2.42 6.80
N VAL A 29 -6.10 -3.74 6.98
CA VAL A 29 -4.80 -4.34 7.32
C VAL A 29 -3.79 -4.09 6.20
N ARG A 30 -4.16 -4.28 4.92
CA ARG A 30 -3.29 -3.99 3.78
C ARG A 30 -2.84 -2.53 3.76
N GLN A 31 -3.75 -1.60 4.01
CA GLN A 31 -3.43 -0.17 4.09
C GLN A 31 -2.50 0.14 5.27
N ALA A 32 -2.76 -0.46 6.44
CA ALA A 32 -1.95 -0.25 7.64
C ALA A 32 -0.52 -0.77 7.47
N VAL A 33 -0.33 -1.97 6.92
CA VAL A 33 1.01 -2.53 6.70
C VAL A 33 1.78 -1.77 5.62
N LEU A 34 1.10 -1.24 4.60
CA LEU A 34 1.73 -0.36 3.62
C LEU A 34 2.21 0.95 4.27
N GLN A 35 1.39 1.57 5.12
CA GLN A 35 1.78 2.77 5.85
C GLN A 35 2.94 2.50 6.79
N GLN A 36 2.89 1.40 7.56
CA GLN A 36 3.96 0.99 8.45
C GLN A 36 5.30 0.84 7.71
N GLU A 37 5.29 0.26 6.51
CA GLU A 37 6.51 0.10 5.71
C GLU A 37 7.02 1.41 5.10
N VAL A 38 6.12 2.32 4.71
CA VAL A 38 6.48 3.69 4.31
C VAL A 38 7.17 4.40 5.47
N ASP A 39 6.59 4.36 6.65
CA ASP A 39 7.13 5.02 7.85
C ASP A 39 8.48 4.40 8.25
N TYR A 40 8.61 3.07 8.18
CA TYR A 40 9.89 2.37 8.42
C TYR A 40 10.98 2.79 7.42
N LEU A 41 10.65 2.84 6.13
CA LEU A 41 11.60 3.24 5.09
C LEU A 41 12.03 4.69 5.25
N LEU A 42 11.12 5.58 5.68
CA LEU A 42 11.46 6.97 6.01
C LEU A 42 12.34 7.04 7.25
N GLU A 43 12.05 6.25 8.29
CA GLU A 43 12.85 6.26 9.51
C GLU A 43 14.29 5.83 9.27
N VAL A 44 14.49 4.75 8.50
CA VAL A 44 15.82 4.26 8.15
C VAL A 44 16.47 5.14 7.08
N GLY A 45 15.74 5.47 6.02
CA GLY A 45 16.26 6.15 4.83
C GLY A 45 16.59 7.62 5.05
N ALA A 46 15.80 8.34 5.86
CA ALA A 46 16.11 9.72 6.25
C ALA A 46 16.95 9.81 7.54
N SER A 47 17.47 8.71 8.06
CA SER A 47 18.35 8.73 9.23
C SER A 47 19.70 9.42 8.94
N GLY A 48 20.43 9.73 10.02
CA GLY A 48 21.77 10.33 9.96
C GLY A 48 22.82 9.50 9.22
N GLU A 49 22.62 8.18 9.09
CA GLU A 49 23.58 7.26 8.45
C GLU A 49 23.38 7.17 6.93
N TYR A 50 22.12 7.21 6.48
CA TYR A 50 21.79 6.96 5.07
C TYR A 50 21.51 8.25 4.31
N GLY A 51 20.41 8.96 4.60
CA GLY A 51 19.94 10.06 3.76
C GLY A 51 19.48 9.63 2.35
N TYR A 52 19.22 8.35 2.12
CA TYR A 52 18.70 7.80 0.86
C TYR A 52 17.92 6.49 1.10
N ILE A 53 17.14 6.06 0.12
CA ILE A 53 16.50 4.73 0.10
C ILE A 53 16.91 4.00 -1.17
N ASP A 54 17.79 3.02 -1.03
CA ASP A 54 18.30 2.26 -2.17
C ASP A 54 17.39 1.09 -2.57
N THR A 55 17.76 0.43 -3.67
CA THR A 55 17.03 -0.73 -4.17
C THR A 55 17.04 -1.91 -3.18
N ALA A 56 18.10 -2.09 -2.40
CA ALA A 56 18.19 -3.19 -1.44
C ALA A 56 17.21 -3.02 -0.28
N MET A 57 17.05 -1.80 0.24
CA MET A 57 16.04 -1.45 1.23
C MET A 57 14.63 -1.71 0.72
N LEU A 58 14.34 -1.30 -0.53
CA LEU A 58 13.03 -1.54 -1.16
C LEU A 58 12.74 -3.04 -1.33
N GLN A 59 13.72 -3.85 -1.73
CA GLN A 59 13.53 -5.31 -1.84
C GLN A 59 13.27 -5.96 -0.48
N ARG A 60 13.98 -5.53 0.58
CA ARG A 60 13.71 -6.01 1.95
C ARG A 60 12.32 -5.62 2.43
N SER A 61 11.85 -4.41 2.13
CA SER A 61 10.48 -3.99 2.43
C SER A 61 9.44 -4.84 1.72
N LYS A 62 9.64 -5.14 0.42
CA LYS A 62 8.77 -6.06 -0.31
C LYS A 62 8.71 -7.46 0.31
N GLN A 63 9.82 -7.98 0.80
CA GLN A 63 9.86 -9.27 1.50
C GLN A 63 9.10 -9.24 2.83
N ARG A 64 9.18 -8.15 3.59
CA ARG A 64 8.37 -7.97 4.81
C ARG A 64 6.88 -7.90 4.51
N LEU A 65 6.48 -7.17 3.47
CA LEU A 65 5.09 -7.13 3.02
C LEU A 65 4.56 -8.50 2.58
N ALA A 66 5.41 -9.38 2.05
CA ALA A 66 5.03 -10.76 1.75
C ALA A 66 4.64 -11.58 2.99
N ALA A 67 5.23 -11.30 4.14
CA ALA A 67 4.85 -11.95 5.40
C ALA A 67 3.40 -11.62 5.82
N TYR A 68 2.86 -10.51 5.33
CA TYR A 68 1.45 -10.11 5.52
C TYR A 68 0.52 -10.56 4.37
N GLY A 69 1.03 -11.37 3.43
CA GLY A 69 0.25 -11.91 2.32
C GLY A 69 0.10 -11.00 1.10
N LEU A 70 0.89 -9.91 1.00
CA LEU A 70 0.96 -9.09 -0.21
C LEU A 70 1.92 -9.72 -1.22
N ASN A 71 1.64 -9.62 -2.51
CA ASN A 71 2.57 -10.04 -3.56
C ASN A 71 3.69 -8.99 -3.78
N PRO A 72 4.98 -9.32 -3.53
CA PRO A 72 6.12 -8.41 -3.77
C PRO A 72 6.18 -7.78 -5.16
N ALA A 73 5.77 -8.53 -6.19
CA ALA A 73 5.79 -8.08 -7.57
C ALA A 73 4.75 -6.99 -7.84
N SER A 74 3.65 -6.99 -7.08
CA SER A 74 2.55 -6.03 -7.23
C SER A 74 2.74 -4.75 -6.41
N VAL A 75 3.69 -4.74 -5.46
CA VAL A 75 4.06 -3.54 -4.68
C VAL A 75 4.98 -2.66 -5.52
N THR A 76 4.62 -1.38 -5.62
CA THR A 76 5.45 -0.36 -6.26
C THR A 76 5.81 0.72 -5.25
N PHE A 77 7.08 1.12 -5.22
CA PHE A 77 7.56 2.25 -4.43
C PHE A 77 8.01 3.36 -5.37
N GLU A 78 7.64 4.58 -5.05
CA GLU A 78 8.10 5.80 -5.69
C GLU A 78 8.81 6.64 -4.62
N ILE A 79 10.07 6.98 -4.89
CA ILE A 79 10.91 7.78 -3.99
C ILE A 79 11.20 9.11 -4.67
N THR A 80 10.85 10.21 -4.02
CA THR A 80 11.03 11.56 -4.57
C THR A 80 11.66 12.49 -3.53
N SER A 81 12.35 13.52 -4.05
CA SER A 81 12.86 14.65 -3.29
C SER A 81 12.62 15.91 -4.11
N ASP A 82 12.30 17.02 -3.46
CA ASP A 82 12.01 18.32 -4.09
C ASP A 82 13.24 18.96 -4.75
N ASN A 83 14.44 18.59 -4.31
CA ASN A 83 15.70 19.18 -4.77
C ASN A 83 16.17 18.66 -6.14
N GLY A 84 15.38 17.81 -6.83
CA GLY A 84 15.81 17.11 -8.05
C GLY A 84 16.92 16.07 -7.82
N SER A 85 17.35 15.91 -6.57
CA SER A 85 18.33 14.93 -6.12
C SER A 85 17.72 13.54 -6.17
N ASN A 86 18.47 12.58 -6.73
CA ASN A 86 18.05 11.18 -6.75
C ASN A 86 18.18 10.58 -5.34
N ALA A 87 17.09 10.61 -4.59
CA ALA A 87 16.94 10.07 -3.23
C ALA A 87 17.14 8.55 -3.11
N THR A 88 17.47 7.87 -4.20
CA THR A 88 17.80 6.43 -4.23
C THR A 88 19.28 6.14 -4.43
N ASN A 89 20.12 7.18 -4.60
CA ASN A 89 21.54 7.02 -4.89
C ASN A 89 22.40 7.07 -3.60
N PRO A 90 23.02 5.96 -3.17
CA PRO A 90 23.89 5.94 -1.99
C PRO A 90 25.14 6.82 -2.13
N ALA A 91 25.59 7.10 -3.35
CA ALA A 91 26.75 7.96 -3.59
C ALA A 91 26.43 9.47 -3.46
N ARG A 92 25.14 9.83 -3.35
CA ARG A 92 24.67 11.22 -3.21
C ARG A 92 23.51 11.27 -2.21
N PRO A 93 23.79 11.00 -0.92
CA PRO A 93 22.79 11.10 0.13
C PRO A 93 22.21 12.52 0.22
N LEU A 94 20.93 12.60 0.57
CA LEU A 94 20.24 13.87 0.79
C LEU A 94 20.79 14.53 2.06
N PRO A 95 21.28 15.78 1.99
CA PRO A 95 21.77 16.48 3.17
C PRO A 95 20.65 16.73 4.18
N ARG A 96 21.03 16.94 5.44
CA ARG A 96 20.09 17.29 6.51
C ARG A 96 19.13 18.40 6.10
N GLY A 97 17.83 18.18 6.34
CA GLY A 97 16.77 19.13 6.02
C GLY A 97 16.19 19.01 4.62
N ALA A 98 16.78 18.20 3.72
CA ALA A 98 16.15 17.89 2.43
C ALA A 98 15.01 16.87 2.63
N PRO A 99 13.82 17.09 2.05
CA PRO A 99 12.72 16.15 2.18
C PRO A 99 12.92 14.90 1.33
N LEU A 100 12.55 13.78 1.93
CA LEU A 100 12.46 12.46 1.34
C LEU A 100 11.00 12.03 1.40
N THR A 101 10.39 11.81 0.24
CA THR A 101 9.01 11.33 0.13
C THR A 101 9.01 9.91 -0.38
N VAL A 102 8.27 9.04 0.29
CA VAL A 102 8.06 7.65 -0.09
C VAL A 102 6.58 7.45 -0.35
N THR A 103 6.24 6.91 -1.52
CA THR A 103 4.88 6.48 -1.85
C THR A 103 4.90 4.99 -2.17
N ALA A 104 4.17 4.19 -1.39
CA ALA A 104 3.92 2.78 -1.68
C ALA A 104 2.53 2.62 -2.32
N SER A 105 2.41 1.73 -3.30
CA SER A 105 1.10 1.39 -3.86
C SER A 105 0.93 -0.09 -4.16
N TYR A 106 -0.30 -0.59 -3.99
CA TYR A 106 -0.67 -1.99 -4.14
C TYR A 106 -2.07 -2.14 -4.76
N PRO A 107 -2.33 -3.09 -5.67
CA PRO A 107 -3.66 -3.26 -6.26
C PRO A 107 -4.70 -3.71 -5.22
N VAL A 108 -5.96 -3.30 -5.42
CA VAL A 108 -7.08 -3.74 -4.57
C VAL A 108 -7.50 -5.19 -4.85
N GLU A 109 -7.10 -5.77 -6.00
CA GLU A 109 -7.27 -7.19 -6.35
C GLU A 109 -8.73 -7.69 -6.33
N GLY A 110 -9.69 -6.85 -6.73
CA GLY A 110 -11.10 -7.27 -6.78
C GLY A 110 -11.73 -7.54 -5.41
N LEU A 111 -11.12 -7.06 -4.32
CA LEU A 111 -11.58 -7.30 -2.94
C LEU A 111 -13.04 -6.87 -2.68
N PHE A 112 -13.58 -5.97 -3.51
CA PHE A 112 -14.94 -5.46 -3.45
C PHE A 112 -15.91 -6.15 -4.44
N ASP A 113 -15.49 -7.18 -5.17
CA ASP A 113 -16.35 -7.86 -6.16
C ASP A 113 -17.62 -8.44 -5.52
N ILE A 114 -17.57 -8.76 -4.22
CA ILE A 114 -18.73 -9.24 -3.47
C ILE A 114 -19.85 -8.20 -3.35
N ASP A 115 -19.53 -6.91 -3.40
CA ASP A 115 -20.54 -5.84 -3.33
C ASP A 115 -21.50 -5.87 -4.54
N ARG A 116 -21.13 -6.57 -5.61
CA ARG A 116 -22.03 -6.86 -6.75
C ARG A 116 -23.27 -7.64 -6.34
N LEU A 117 -23.18 -8.46 -5.29
CA LEU A 117 -24.31 -9.24 -4.76
C LEU A 117 -25.44 -8.36 -4.23
N ILE A 118 -25.14 -7.12 -3.84
CA ILE A 118 -26.12 -6.12 -3.39
C ILE A 118 -26.34 -5.00 -4.41
N GLY A 119 -25.87 -5.19 -5.65
CA GLY A 119 -26.05 -4.22 -6.74
C GLY A 119 -25.09 -3.02 -6.71
N VAL A 120 -24.03 -3.07 -5.90
CA VAL A 120 -23.00 -2.03 -5.87
C VAL A 120 -21.89 -2.39 -6.86
N ALA A 121 -21.51 -1.43 -7.72
CA ALA A 121 -20.43 -1.62 -8.67
C ALA A 121 -19.07 -1.57 -7.94
N PRO A 122 -18.18 -2.55 -8.16
CA PRO A 122 -16.84 -2.52 -7.57
C PRO A 122 -16.00 -1.40 -8.19
N PRO A 123 -14.95 -0.94 -7.48
CA PRO A 123 -13.97 -0.02 -8.04
C PRO A 123 -13.27 -0.65 -9.25
N SER A 124 -12.64 0.21 -10.06
CA SER A 124 -11.94 -0.24 -11.26
C SER A 124 -10.85 -1.26 -10.94
N ALA A 125 -10.55 -2.18 -11.86
CA ALA A 125 -9.45 -3.14 -11.70
C ALA A 125 -8.07 -2.48 -11.50
N ASN A 126 -7.94 -1.22 -11.94
CA ASN A 126 -6.72 -0.42 -11.82
C ASN A 126 -6.65 0.36 -10.50
N THR A 127 -7.64 0.24 -9.62
CA THR A 127 -7.65 0.93 -8.34
C THR A 127 -6.56 0.33 -7.44
N ARG A 128 -5.75 1.22 -6.87
CA ARG A 128 -4.61 0.87 -6.02
C ARG A 128 -4.76 1.54 -4.66
N LEU A 129 -4.45 0.78 -3.62
CA LEU A 129 -4.13 1.30 -2.29
C LEU A 129 -2.85 2.12 -2.40
N LYS A 130 -2.79 3.21 -1.64
CA LYS A 130 -1.63 4.10 -1.58
C LYS A 130 -1.35 4.48 -0.14
N ALA A 131 -0.09 4.38 0.25
CA ALA A 131 0.45 4.92 1.48
C ALA A 131 1.57 5.89 1.11
N ALA A 132 1.65 7.02 1.80
CA ALA A 132 2.67 8.02 1.51
C ALA A 132 3.11 8.72 2.80
N GLY A 133 4.34 9.18 2.81
CA GLY A 133 4.91 9.95 3.90
C GLY A 133 6.11 10.75 3.42
N THR A 134 6.41 11.82 4.15
CA THR A 134 7.58 12.66 3.91
C THR A 134 8.30 12.87 5.23
N LYS A 135 9.63 12.67 5.24
CA LYS A 135 10.50 12.96 6.37
C LYS A 135 11.69 13.78 5.88
N MET A 136 12.17 14.71 6.70
CA MET A 136 13.40 15.45 6.42
C MET A 136 14.60 14.56 6.70
N SER A 137 15.57 14.53 5.78
CA SER A 137 16.83 13.83 5.99
C SER A 137 17.55 14.39 7.22
N GLU A 138 18.18 13.51 7.98
CA GLU A 138 19.01 13.83 9.14
C GLU A 138 20.51 13.66 8.84
N TYR A 139 20.85 13.22 7.61
CA TYR A 139 22.22 12.90 7.19
C TYR A 139 23.17 14.09 7.31
N VAL A 140 24.30 13.85 7.98
CA VAL A 140 25.40 14.79 8.13
C VAL A 140 26.64 14.13 7.52
N PRO A 141 27.29 14.75 6.52
CA PRO A 141 28.46 14.20 5.84
C PRO A 141 29.71 14.15 6.72
#